data_AF-A0A6N9C023-F1
#
_entry.id   AF-A0A6N9C023-F1
#
_cell.length_a   1.000
_cell.length_b   1.000
_cell.length_c   1.000
_cell.angle_alpha   90.00
_cell.angle_beta   90.00
_cell.angle_gamma   90.00
#
_symmetry.space_group_name_H-M   'P 1'
#
loop_
_entity.id
_entity.type
_entity.pdbx_description
1 polymer ?
#
loop_
_entity_poly.entity_id
_entity_poly.type
_entity_poly.pdbx_seq_one_letter_code
_entity_poly.pdbx_strand_id
1 'polypeptide(L)'
;MALTIAEFMSAIRLPDAPDAELQRNATRVMVAAQALAAKVGPGAPEAVRDEATIRVGAWLFDSDPTGARGEVTQNALRSSGALALLGPWRRSRSLVVDRPTGDGGGTGETGGSTGSG
;
A
#
# COMPACT_ATOMS: atom_id res chain seq x y z
N MET A 1 13.99 -2.11 8.18
CA MET A 1 15.13 -1.29 7.70
C MET A 1 14.67 -0.83 6.35
N ALA A 2 14.44 0.48 6.20
CA ALA A 2 13.70 0.99 5.06
C ALA A 2 14.52 0.88 3.77
N LEU A 3 13.88 0.44 2.68
CA LEU A 3 14.49 0.34 1.35
C LEU A 3 15.15 1.65 0.94
N THR A 4 16.47 1.62 0.76
CA THR A 4 17.27 2.74 0.29
C THR A 4 17.29 2.82 -1.24
N ILE A 5 17.66 3.98 -1.78
CA ILE A 5 17.78 4.16 -3.23
C ILE A 5 18.84 3.23 -3.84
N ALA A 6 19.94 2.96 -3.13
CA ALA A 6 20.99 2.05 -3.59
C ALA A 6 20.49 0.61 -3.66
N GLU A 7 19.78 0.15 -2.63
CA GLU A 7 19.17 -1.18 -2.61
C GLU A 7 18.10 -1.32 -3.70
N PHE A 8 17.26 -0.29 -3.89
CA PHE A 8 16.27 -0.27 -4.96
C PHE A 8 16.94 -0.40 -6.33
N MET A 9 17.93 0.44 -6.65
CA MET A 9 18.63 0.41 -7.94
C MET A 9 19.34 -0.92 -8.17
N SER A 10 19.99 -1.46 -7.14
CA SER A 10 20.63 -2.79 -7.18
C SER A 10 19.60 -3.90 -7.45
N ALA A 11 18.45 -3.86 -6.76
CA ALA A 11 17.39 -4.86 -6.92
C ALA A 11 16.78 -4.86 -8.34
N ILE A 12 16.71 -3.70 -9.00
CA ILE A 12 16.22 -3.58 -10.37
C ILE A 12 17.34 -3.60 -11.43
N ARG A 13 18.58 -3.96 -11.03
CA ARG A 13 19.76 -4.10 -11.90
C ARG A 13 20.12 -2.83 -12.68
N LEU A 14 19.88 -1.66 -12.10
CA LEU A 14 20.44 -0.41 -12.61
C LEU A 14 21.95 -0.33 -12.31
N PRO A 15 22.72 0.41 -13.12
CA PRO A 15 24.16 0.56 -12.91
C PRO A 15 24.48 1.17 -11.54
N ASP A 16 25.56 0.72 -10.90
CA ASP A 16 26.03 1.25 -9.61
C ASP A 16 26.45 2.73 -9.66
N ALA A 17 26.81 3.22 -10.85
CA ALA A 17 27.15 4.62 -11.12
C ALA A 17 26.18 5.20 -12.18
N PRO A 18 24.92 5.49 -11.81
CA PRO A 18 23.95 6.07 -12.73
C PRO A 18 24.24 7.56 -12.97
N ASP A 19 23.97 8.05 -14.18
CA ASP A 19 23.92 9.48 -14.43
C ASP A 19 22.88 10.17 -13.54
N ALA A 20 23.05 11.47 -13.29
CA ALA A 20 22.20 12.23 -12.38
C ALA A 20 20.70 12.19 -12.76
N GLU A 21 20.39 12.06 -14.04
CA GLU A 21 19.01 11.91 -14.51
C GLU A 21 18.41 10.55 -14.15
N LEU A 22 19.15 9.46 -14.41
CA LEU A 22 18.74 8.11 -14.04
C LEU A 22 18.54 7.98 -12.52
N GLN A 23 19.44 8.57 -11.72
CA GLN A 23 19.31 8.60 -10.27
C GLN A 23 18.08 9.37 -9.79
N ARG A 24 17.78 10.53 -10.42
CA ARG A 24 16.55 11.29 -10.14
C ARG A 24 15.30 10.49 -10.50
N ASN A 25 15.28 9.84 -11.65
CA ASN A 25 14.15 9.04 -12.11
C ASN A 25 13.92 7.85 -11.19
N ALA A 26 14.98 7.11 -10.82
CA ALA A 26 14.90 6.01 -9.87
C ALA A 26 14.36 6.46 -8.50
N THR A 27 14.82 7.61 -8.00
CA THR A 27 14.34 8.19 -6.73
C THR A 27 12.85 8.52 -6.80
N ARG A 28 12.39 9.16 -7.89
CA ARG A 28 10.97 9.50 -8.06
C ARG A 28 10.10 8.26 -8.11
N VAL A 29 10.54 7.23 -8.84
CA VAL A 29 9.83 5.94 -8.95
C VAL A 29 9.75 5.25 -7.59
N MET A 30 10.88 5.16 -6.87
CA MET A 30 10.92 4.53 -5.55
C MET A 30 9.95 5.23 -4.57
N VAL A 31 10.04 6.55 -4.44
CA VAL A 31 9.20 7.32 -3.51
C VAL A 31 7.70 7.20 -3.87
N ALA A 32 7.38 7.30 -5.16
CA ALA A 32 5.98 7.19 -5.61
C ALA A 32 5.43 5.76 -5.42
N ALA A 33 6.25 4.73 -5.64
CA ALA A 33 5.87 3.34 -5.42
C ALA A 33 5.72 3.01 -3.93
N GLN A 34 6.59 3.52 -3.06
CA GLN A 34 6.44 3.41 -1.60
C GLN A 34 5.14 4.06 -1.12
N ALA A 35 4.86 5.28 -1.57
CA ALA A 35 3.63 6.00 -1.23
C ALA A 35 2.38 5.24 -1.70
N LEU A 36 2.43 4.70 -2.92
CA LEU A 36 1.32 3.91 -3.47
C LEU A 36 1.16 2.57 -2.75
N ALA A 37 2.25 1.87 -2.42
CA ALA A 37 2.21 0.63 -1.65
C ALA A 37 1.63 0.85 -0.24
N ALA A 38 2.02 1.93 0.44
CA ALA A 38 1.46 2.33 1.73
C ALA A 38 -0.04 2.69 1.63
N LYS A 39 -0.46 3.35 0.54
CA LYS A 39 -1.87 3.66 0.29
C LYS A 39 -2.71 2.40 0.03
N VAL A 40 -2.13 1.43 -0.68
CA VAL A 40 -2.82 0.24 -1.14
C VAL A 40 -2.86 -0.85 -0.08
N GLY A 41 -1.75 -1.08 0.62
CA GLY A 41 -1.62 -2.03 1.72
C GLY A 41 -1.12 -1.34 2.99
N PRO A 42 -1.92 -0.47 3.63
CA PRO A 42 -1.48 0.30 4.81
C PRO A 42 -1.08 -0.58 6.00
N GLY A 43 -1.64 -1.80 6.09
CA GLY A 43 -1.27 -2.79 7.10
C GLY A 43 -0.21 -3.79 6.66
N ALA A 44 0.35 -3.64 5.44
CA ALA A 44 1.35 -4.57 4.94
C ALA A 44 2.67 -4.43 5.72
N PRO A 45 3.36 -5.55 6.02
CA PRO A 45 4.72 -5.53 6.54
C PRO A 45 5.62 -4.66 5.65
N GLU A 46 6.62 -4.03 6.25
CA GLU A 46 7.62 -3.20 5.56
C GLU A 46 8.23 -3.97 4.37
N ALA A 47 8.71 -5.19 4.60
CA ALA A 47 9.28 -6.05 3.55
C ALA A 47 8.34 -6.31 2.36
N VAL A 48 7.03 -6.42 2.60
CA VAL A 48 6.03 -6.61 1.52
C VAL A 48 5.87 -5.32 0.70
N ARG A 49 5.91 -4.15 1.36
CA ARG A 49 5.84 -2.86 0.70
C ARG A 49 7.12 -2.56 -0.09
N ASP A 50 8.27 -2.98 0.43
CA ASP A 50 9.55 -2.84 -0.25
C ASP A 50 9.61 -3.73 -1.51
N GLU A 51 9.21 -4.99 -1.40
CA GLU A 51 9.11 -5.89 -2.55
C GLU A 51 8.11 -5.35 -3.60
N ALA A 52 6.96 -4.83 -3.17
CA ALA A 52 6.01 -4.18 -4.07
C ALA A 52 6.62 -2.95 -4.78
N THR A 53 7.45 -2.18 -4.06
CA THR A 53 8.18 -1.03 -4.60
C THR A 53 9.18 -1.46 -5.67
N ILE A 54 9.97 -2.50 -5.40
CA ILE A 54 10.95 -3.06 -6.34
C ILE A 54 10.27 -3.55 -7.63
N ARG A 55 9.17 -4.31 -7.52
CA ARG A 55 8.46 -4.82 -8.70
C ARG A 55 7.90 -3.72 -9.60
N VAL A 56 7.32 -2.68 -9.00
CA VAL A 56 6.84 -1.52 -9.76
C VAL A 56 8.00 -0.81 -10.45
N GLY A 57 9.11 -0.64 -9.73
CA GLY A 57 10.34 -0.08 -10.27
C GLY A 57 10.84 -0.83 -11.49
N ALA A 58 11.03 -2.15 -11.35
CA ALA A 58 11.50 -3.02 -12.43
C ALA A 58 10.58 -2.93 -13.66
N TRP A 59 9.26 -2.98 -13.47
CA TRP A 59 8.31 -2.90 -14.58
C TRP A 59 8.37 -1.55 -15.32
N LEU A 60 8.52 -0.44 -14.58
CA LEU A 60 8.61 0.88 -15.18
C LEU A 60 9.89 1.06 -15.98
N PHE A 61 11.03 0.60 -15.46
CA PHE A 61 12.32 0.68 -16.16
C PHE A 61 12.44 -0.30 -17.33
N ASP A 62 11.75 -1.44 -17.29
CA ASP A 62 11.65 -2.35 -18.43
C ASP A 62 10.76 -1.77 -19.55
N SER A 63 9.65 -1.13 -19.17
CA SER A 63 8.70 -0.54 -20.12
C SER A 63 9.16 0.80 -20.71
N ASP A 64 10.01 1.52 -19.99
CA ASP A 64 10.54 2.82 -20.36
C ASP A 64 11.94 2.99 -19.74
N PRO A 65 13.02 2.57 -20.42
CA PRO A 65 14.37 2.50 -19.84
C PRO A 65 14.97 3.87 -19.53
N THR A 66 14.39 4.94 -20.07
CA THR A 66 14.76 6.32 -19.74
C THR A 66 14.20 6.74 -18.38
N GLY A 67 13.25 6.00 -17.82
CA GLY A 67 12.52 6.37 -16.60
C GLY A 67 11.68 7.64 -16.75
N ALA A 68 11.48 8.12 -18.00
CA ALA A 68 10.79 9.36 -18.32
C ALA A 68 9.31 9.29 -17.95
N ARG A 69 8.72 8.08 -17.96
CA ARG A 69 7.30 7.91 -17.65
C ARG A 69 6.93 8.17 -16.21
N GLY A 70 7.85 8.08 -15.23
CA GLY A 70 7.80 8.60 -13.84
C GLY A 70 6.53 8.40 -12.98
N GLU A 71 5.41 7.97 -13.54
CA GLU A 71 4.07 8.01 -12.97
C GLU A 71 3.73 6.62 -12.48
N VAL A 72 4.03 6.40 -11.20
CA VAL A 72 3.62 5.19 -10.51
C VAL A 72 2.11 5.24 -10.26
N THR A 73 1.36 4.41 -10.99
CA THR A 73 -0.10 4.31 -10.89
C THR A 73 -0.54 2.94 -10.37
N GLN A 74 -1.83 2.80 -10.05
CA GLN A 74 -2.39 1.47 -9.75
C GLN A 74 -2.29 0.50 -10.93
N ASN A 75 -2.25 0.99 -12.17
CA ASN A 75 -2.00 0.15 -13.33
C ASN A 75 -0.58 -0.40 -13.30
N ALA A 76 0.42 0.39 -12.90
CA ALA A 76 1.79 -0.10 -12.70
C ALA A 76 1.85 -1.19 -11.61
N LEU A 77 1.12 -1.06 -10.50
CA LEU A 77 1.01 -2.13 -9.49
C LEU A 77 0.41 -3.42 -10.06
N ARG A 78 -0.57 -3.29 -10.95
CA ARG A 78 -1.24 -4.44 -11.56
C ARG A 78 -0.33 -5.15 -12.55
N SER A 79 0.29 -4.38 -13.45
CA SER A 79 1.18 -4.90 -14.50
C SER A 79 2.48 -5.49 -13.95
N SER A 80 2.99 -4.93 -12.84
CA SER A 80 4.17 -5.47 -12.13
C SER A 80 3.87 -6.67 -11.23
N GLY A 81 2.60 -7.03 -11.04
CA GLY A 81 2.20 -8.07 -10.09
C GLY A 81 2.35 -7.69 -8.61
N ALA A 82 2.81 -6.47 -8.30
CA ALA A 82 2.90 -5.95 -6.93
C ALA A 82 1.52 -5.89 -6.23
N LEU A 83 0.44 -5.81 -7.01
CA LEU A 83 -0.93 -5.88 -6.50
C LEU A 83 -1.24 -7.21 -5.80
N ALA A 84 -0.69 -8.33 -6.30
CA ALA A 84 -0.91 -9.64 -5.71
C ALA A 84 -0.26 -9.74 -4.32
N LEU A 85 0.92 -9.12 -4.16
CA LEU A 85 1.61 -9.03 -2.88
C LEU A 85 0.84 -8.17 -1.88
N LEU A 86 0.32 -7.03 -2.30
CA LEU A 86 -0.44 -6.15 -1.42
C LEU A 86 -1.88 -6.63 -1.19
N GLY A 87 -2.36 -7.60 -1.98
CA GLY A 87 -3.72 -8.13 -1.97
C GLY A 87 -4.26 -8.50 -0.58
N PRO A 88 -3.51 -9.26 0.25
CA PRO A 88 -3.94 -9.62 1.60
C PRO A 88 -4.12 -8.42 2.56
N TRP A 89 -3.43 -7.31 2.28
CA TRP A 89 -3.46 -6.09 3.10
C TRP A 89 -4.22 -4.95 2.45
N ARG A 90 -4.72 -5.15 1.22
CA ARG A 90 -5.66 -4.25 0.58
C ARG A 90 -6.91 -4.25 1.44
N ARG A 91 -7.21 -3.10 2.06
CA ARG A 91 -8.56 -2.90 2.56
C ARG A 91 -9.50 -3.09 1.37
N SER A 92 -10.28 -4.15 1.37
CA SER A 92 -11.59 -4.13 0.74
C SER A 92 -12.23 -2.84 1.22
N ARG A 93 -12.52 -1.91 0.30
CA ARG A 93 -13.19 -0.63 0.60
C ARG A 93 -14.65 -0.83 1.08
N SER A 94 -14.98 -2.00 1.62
CA SER A 94 -16.33 -2.50 1.89
C SER A 94 -16.42 -3.39 3.13
N LEU A 95 -15.57 -3.16 4.14
CA LEU A 95 -15.88 -3.51 5.53
C LEU A 95 -15.93 -2.23 6.39
N VAL A 96 -16.57 -1.18 5.87
CA VAL A 96 -17.50 -0.45 6.73
C VAL A 96 -18.72 -1.34 6.79
N VAL A 97 -18.79 -2.20 7.81
CA VAL A 97 -20.07 -2.73 8.25
C VAL A 97 -20.86 -1.51 8.70
N ASP A 98 -21.88 -1.20 7.93
CA ASP A 98 -22.95 -0.32 8.36
C ASP A 98 -23.59 -0.93 9.63
N ARG A 99 -23.87 -0.04 10.59
CA ARG A 99 -24.36 -0.20 11.97
C ARG A 99 -25.55 -1.16 12.12
N PRO A 100 -25.80 -1.76 13.30
CA PRO A 100 -26.33 -1.01 14.46
C PRO A 100 -25.84 -1.50 15.83
N THR A 101 -25.40 -0.58 16.71
CA THR A 101 -25.40 -0.87 18.15
C THR A 101 -26.81 -0.59 18.67
N GLY A 102 -27.73 -1.49 18.32
CA GLY A 102 -29.08 -1.57 18.84
C GLY A 102 -29.27 -2.96 19.41
N ASP A 103 -29.55 -2.99 20.71
CA ASP A 103 -30.09 -4.08 21.54
C ASP A 103 -29.15 -5.17 22.06
N GLY A 104 -29.30 -5.48 23.36
CA GLY A 104 -28.64 -6.62 24.01
C GLY A 104 -28.15 -6.45 25.45
N GLY A 105 -28.67 -5.49 26.23
CA GLY A 105 -28.39 -5.37 27.67
C GLY A 105 -29.51 -5.92 28.55
N GLY A 106 -29.86 -7.20 28.40
CA GLY A 106 -30.84 -7.87 29.25
C GLY A 106 -30.15 -8.68 30.36
N THR A 107 -30.36 -8.27 31.62
CA THR A 107 -30.94 -9.06 32.74
C THR A 107 -30.62 -8.37 34.07
N GLY A 108 -31.66 -7.93 34.79
CA GLY A 108 -31.57 -7.39 36.12
C GLY A 108 -32.97 -7.15 36.67
N GLU A 109 -33.40 -8.03 37.55
CA GLU A 109 -34.76 -8.18 38.06
C GLU A 109 -35.23 -7.06 39.01
N THR A 110 -36.56 -7.01 39.16
CA THR A 110 -37.36 -6.58 40.32
C THR A 110 -37.76 -5.11 40.49
N GLY A 111 -39.09 -4.90 40.42
CA GLY A 111 -39.84 -4.26 41.51
C GLY A 111 -40.22 -2.80 41.33
N GLY A 112 -41.53 -2.52 41.34
CA GLY A 112 -42.02 -1.19 41.74
C GLY A 112 -43.19 -0.64 40.94
N SER A 113 -44.38 -1.16 41.19
CA SER A 113 -45.65 -0.52 40.86
C SER A 113 -45.89 0.70 41.76
N THR A 114 -46.03 1.89 41.18
CA THR A 114 -46.95 2.98 41.58
C THR A 114 -47.15 3.86 40.33
N GLY A 115 -48.33 4.20 39.82
CA GLY A 115 -49.63 4.30 40.47
C GLY A 115 -49.92 5.77 40.79
N SER A 116 -50.88 6.35 40.05
CA SER A 116 -51.55 7.65 40.26
C SER A 116 -50.78 8.86 39.72
N GLY A 117 -51.40 9.84 39.07
CA GLY A 117 -52.81 10.27 39.07
C GLY A 117 -52.80 11.80 39.03
#